data_AF-A0A2W6DT08-F1
#
_entry.id   AF-A0A2W6DT08-F1
#
_cell.length_a   1.000
_cell.length_b   1.000
_cell.length_c   1.000
_cell.angle_alpha   90.00
_cell.angle_beta   90.00
_cell.angle_gamma   90.00
#
_symmetry.space_group_name_H-M   'P 1'
#
loop_
_entity.id
_entity.type
_entity.pdbx_description
1 polymer ?
#
loop_
_entity_poly.entity_id
_entity_poly.type
_entity_poly.pdbx_seq_one_letter_code
_entity_poly.pdbx_strand_id
1 'polypeptide(L)'
;MAEIRLLPNRQMRLAGLTVGIIALKPDEADPEVILGVFDPELQEPVSRRLRPGESMTVGGRTLRVVAVRPNPNGSVTLAADEPDAADEPR
;
A
#
# COMPACT_ATOMS: atom_id res chain seq x y z
N MET A 1 -9.10 14.78 -1.00
CA MET A 1 -8.59 13.54 -1.63
C MET A 1 -7.46 13.93 -2.55
N ALA A 2 -6.26 13.39 -2.35
CA ALA A 2 -5.15 13.55 -3.29
C ALA A 2 -5.08 12.32 -4.20
N GLU A 3 -5.09 12.54 -5.51
CA GLU A 3 -4.87 11.48 -6.50
C GLU A 3 -3.36 11.28 -6.64
N ILE A 4 -2.85 10.11 -6.23
CA ILE A 4 -1.41 9.79 -6.27
C ILE A 4 -1.14 8.89 -7.48
N ARG A 5 -0.30 9.35 -8.40
CA ARG A 5 0.18 8.57 -9.56
C ARG A 5 1.59 8.03 -9.29
N LEU A 6 1.76 6.71 -9.40
CA LEU A 6 3.06 6.05 -9.28
C LEU A 6 3.88 6.22 -10.57
N LEU A 7 5.13 6.70 -10.43
CA LEU A 7 6.14 6.80 -11.47
C LEU A 7 6.95 5.48 -11.58
N PRO A 8 7.84 5.29 -12.59
CA PRO A 8 8.46 3.99 -12.93
C PRO A 8 9.25 3.30 -11.80
N ASN A 9 9.68 4.07 -10.80
CA ASN A 9 10.11 3.51 -9.54
C ASN A 9 8.84 3.19 -8.76
N ARG A 10 8.46 1.90 -8.72
CA ARG A 10 7.26 1.33 -8.10
C ARG A 10 7.17 1.56 -6.58
N GLN A 11 7.71 2.65 -6.07
CA GLN A 11 7.87 3.01 -4.68
C GLN A 11 7.38 4.45 -4.46
N MET A 12 6.71 4.69 -3.34
CA MET A 12 6.28 5.99 -2.87
C MET A 12 6.70 6.18 -1.41
N ARG A 13 6.89 7.43 -1.00
CA ARG A 13 7.07 7.78 0.41
C ARG A 13 5.75 8.24 1.00
N LEU A 14 5.44 7.76 2.19
CA LEU A 14 4.21 8.09 2.91
C LEU A 14 4.52 8.17 4.40
N ALA A 15 4.44 9.38 4.97
CA ALA A 15 4.63 9.62 6.40
C ALA A 15 5.87 8.92 7.01
N GLY A 16 7.01 8.99 6.32
CA GLY A 16 8.26 8.35 6.75
C GLY A 16 8.43 6.89 6.30
N LEU A 17 7.36 6.23 5.87
CA LEU A 17 7.41 4.90 5.27
C LEU A 17 7.82 4.97 3.80
N THR A 18 8.59 3.99 3.34
CA THR A 18 8.79 3.71 1.92
C THR A 18 7.94 2.50 1.54
N VAL A 19 6.92 2.73 0.72
CA VAL A 19 5.98 1.69 0.26
C VAL A 19 6.29 1.38 -1.19
N GLY A 20 6.41 0.10 -1.55
CA GLY A 20 6.70 -0.33 -2.90
C GLY A 20 5.91 -1.55 -3.35
N ILE A 21 5.69 -1.68 -4.65
CA ILE A 21 5.11 -2.86 -5.27
C ILE A 21 6.24 -3.82 -5.63
N ILE A 22 6.26 -4.99 -5.00
CA ILE A 22 7.20 -6.07 -5.28
C ILE A 22 6.75 -6.83 -6.52
N ALA A 23 5.47 -7.21 -6.57
CA ALA A 23 4.88 -7.97 -7.67
C ALA A 23 3.38 -7.69 -7.80
N LEU A 24 2.84 -7.91 -9.00
CA LEU A 24 1.42 -7.80 -9.31
C LEU A 24 1.00 -9.07 -10.07
N LYS A 25 -0.11 -9.68 -9.67
CA LYS A 25 -0.68 -10.83 -10.37
C LYS A 25 -1.31 -10.34 -11.68
N PRO A 26 -0.99 -10.96 -12.83
CA PRO A 26 -1.47 -10.50 -14.14
C PRO A 26 -2.94 -10.82 -14.41
N ASP A 27 -3.58 -11.61 -13.55
CA ASP A 27 -4.96 -12.06 -13.68
C ASP A 27 -5.95 -10.94 -13.31
N GLU A 28 -6.65 -10.41 -14.31
CA GLU A 28 -7.67 -9.36 -14.13
C GLU A 28 -8.94 -9.84 -13.41
N ALA A 29 -9.26 -11.13 -13.48
CA ALA A 29 -10.44 -11.70 -12.82
C ALA A 29 -10.23 -11.90 -11.31
N ASP A 30 -8.96 -12.00 -10.88
CA ASP A 30 -8.57 -12.17 -9.50
C ASP A 30 -7.30 -11.34 -9.20
N PRO A 31 -7.45 -10.01 -9.03
CA PRO A 31 -6.32 -9.10 -8.94
C PRO A 31 -5.66 -9.13 -7.55
N GLU A 32 -4.33 -9.24 -7.53
CA GLU A 32 -3.54 -9.34 -6.30
C GLU A 32 -2.20 -8.59 -6.45
N VAL A 33 -1.73 -7.98 -5.36
CA VAL A 33 -0.45 -7.26 -5.30
C VAL A 33 0.38 -7.73 -4.10
N ILE A 34 1.69 -7.81 -4.27
CA ILE A 34 2.64 -7.92 -3.16
C ILE A 34 3.20 -6.53 -2.87
N LEU A 35 2.85 -5.97 -1.72
CA LEU A 35 3.42 -4.71 -1.23
C LEU A 35 4.57 -5.00 -0.29
N GLY A 36 5.67 -4.26 -0.47
CA GLY A 36 6.76 -4.13 0.50
C GLY A 36 6.68 -2.76 1.16
N VAL A 37 6.86 -2.71 2.47
CA VAL A 37 6.90 -1.49 3.26
C VAL A 37 8.17 -1.50 4.10
N PHE A 38 8.99 -0.48 3.91
CA PHE A 38 10.13 -0.20 4.76
C PHE A 38 9.79 0.96 5.68
N ASP A 39 9.89 0.71 6.98
CA ASP A 39 9.82 1.71 8.03
C ASP A 39 11.24 1.83 8.62
N PRO A 40 11.87 3.02 8.64
CA PRO A 40 13.20 3.17 9.22
C PRO A 40 13.28 2.82 10.72
N GLU A 41 12.16 2.83 11.43
CA GLU A 41 12.09 2.41 12.83
C GLU A 41 11.99 0.89 13.00
N LEU A 42 11.60 0.17 11.93
CA LEU A 42 11.60 -1.29 11.91
C LEU A 42 12.97 -1.81 11.45
N GLN A 43 13.45 -2.87 12.09
CA GLN A 43 14.73 -3.49 11.73
C GLN A 43 14.68 -4.25 10.40
N GLU A 44 13.49 -4.67 9.97
CA GLU A 44 13.29 -5.43 8.73
C GLU A 44 12.08 -4.89 7.93
N PRO A 45 12.17 -4.88 6.58
CA PRO A 45 11.04 -4.54 5.74
C PRO A 45 9.92 -5.57 5.85
N VAL A 46 8.68 -5.08 5.88
CA VAL A 46 7.48 -5.92 5.92
C VAL A 46 6.96 -6.10 4.50
N SER A 47 6.56 -7.31 4.12
CA SER A 47 5.86 -7.52 2.85
C SER A 47 4.60 -8.34 3.03
N ARG A 48 3.57 -8.04 2.23
CA ARG A 48 2.28 -8.72 2.31
C ARG A 48 1.60 -8.79 0.95
N ARG A 49 0.94 -9.92 0.68
CA ARG A 49 -0.04 -10.07 -0.40
C ARG A 49 -1.34 -9.42 0.01
N LEU A 50 -1.85 -8.56 -0.86
CA LEU A 50 -3.08 -7.82 -0.66
C LEU A 50 -3.94 -7.81 -1.92
N ARG A 51 -5.25 -7.83 -1.71
CA ARG A 51 -6.30 -7.69 -2.71
C ARG A 51 -7.00 -6.35 -2.55
N PRO A 52 -7.74 -5.86 -3.56
CA PRO A 52 -8.59 -4.69 -3.40
C PRO A 52 -9.54 -4.85 -2.20
N GLY A 53 -9.57 -3.84 -1.33
CA GLY A 53 -10.32 -3.84 -0.08
C GLY A 53 -9.53 -4.28 1.14
N GLU A 54 -8.43 -5.03 0.97
CA GLU A 54 -7.57 -5.46 2.08
C GLU A 54 -6.66 -4.33 2.57
N SER A 55 -6.23 -4.47 3.82
CA SER A 55 -5.38 -3.49 4.49
C SER A 55 -4.19 -4.15 5.20
N MET A 56 -3.12 -3.39 5.37
CA MET A 56 -1.97 -3.76 6.21
C MET A 56 -1.61 -2.60 7.13
N THR A 57 -1.23 -2.90 8.37
CA THR A 57 -0.79 -1.89 9.33
C THR A 57 0.72 -2.00 9.54
N VAL A 58 1.45 -0.89 9.38
CA VAL A 58 2.90 -0.79 9.57
C VAL A 58 3.22 0.55 10.24
N GLY A 59 4.02 0.53 11.31
CA GLY A 59 4.41 1.75 12.01
C GLY A 59 3.22 2.59 12.50
N GLY A 60 2.17 1.93 13.00
CA GLY A 60 0.92 2.58 13.45
C GLY A 60 0.01 3.12 12.34
N ARG A 61 0.35 2.90 11.07
CA ARG A 61 -0.40 3.42 9.91
C ARG A 61 -1.07 2.31 9.15
N THR A 62 -2.30 2.50 8.73
CA THR A 62 -3.04 1.50 7.96
C THR A 62 -3.06 1.88 6.49
N LEU A 63 -2.50 1.01 5.67
CA LEU A 63 -2.51 1.10 4.20
C LEU A 63 -3.63 0.22 3.68
N ARG A 64 -4.56 0.79 2.94
CA ARG A 64 -5.65 0.09 2.27
C ARG A 64 -5.44 0.07 0.76
N VAL A 65 -5.55 -1.11 0.16
CA VAL A 65 -5.49 -1.25 -1.29
C VAL A 65 -6.88 -0.94 -1.86
N VAL A 66 -7.00 0.08 -2.69
CA VAL A 66 -8.30 0.47 -3.28
C VAL A 66 -8.50 -0.21 -4.62
N ALA A 67 -7.44 -0.34 -5.42
CA ALA A 67 -7.49 -1.01 -6.71
C ALA A 67 -6.12 -1.56 -7.10
N VAL A 68 -6.14 -2.73 -7.72
CA VAL A 68 -4.98 -3.37 -8.34
C VAL A 68 -5.31 -3.52 -9.82
N ARG A 69 -4.54 -2.88 -10.71
CA ARG A 69 -4.79 -2.94 -12.17
C ARG A 69 -3.52 -3.36 -12.91
N PRO A 70 -3.56 -4.44 -13.70
CA PRO A 70 -2.48 -4.80 -14.61
C PRO A 70 -2.52 -3.89 -15.86
N ASN A 71 -2.26 -2.59 -15.68
CA ASN A 71 -2.02 -1.70 -16.82
C ASN A 71 -0.63 -2.00 -17.42
N PRO A 72 -0.31 -1.51 -18.64
CA PRO A 72 1.05 -1.62 -19.21
C PRO A 72 2.15 -1.07 -18.31
N ASN A 73 1.79 -0.19 -17.37
CA ASN A 73 2.68 0.40 -16.37
C ASN A 73 2.62 -0.29 -14.98
N GLY A 74 1.80 -1.32 -14.80
CA GLY A 74 1.70 -2.11 -13.56
C GLY A 74 1.31 -1.30 -12.31
N SER A 75 0.41 -0.33 -12.45
CA SER A 75 0.05 0.62 -11.38
C SER A 75 -0.96 0.07 -10.36
N VAL A 76 -0.80 0.47 -9.09
CA VAL A 76 -1.72 0.15 -7.98
C VAL A 76 -2.10 1.46 -7.28
N THR A 77 -3.36 1.61 -6.90
CA THR A 77 -3.81 2.77 -6.11
C THR A 77 -3.94 2.36 -4.65
N LEU A 78 -3.19 3.05 -3.80
CA LEU A 78 -3.17 2.85 -2.35
C LEU A 78 -3.83 4.06 -1.70
N ALA A 79 -4.73 3.80 -0.76
CA ALA A 79 -5.17 4.79 0.21
C ALA A 79 -4.48 4.48 1.54
N ALA A 80 -4.14 5.51 2.30
CA ALA A 80 -3.59 5.34 3.62
C ALA A 80 -4.36 6.24 4.56
N ASP A 81 -4.76 5.65 5.68
CA ASP A 81 -5.39 6.35 6.77
C ASP A 81 -4.40 6.32 7.94
N GLU A 82 -4.06 7.50 8.46
CA GLU A 82 -3.54 7.58 9.82
C GLU A 82 -4.75 7.30 10.71
N PRO A 83 -4.69 6.35 11.66
CA PRO A 83 -5.73 6.27 12.66
C PRO A 83 -5.75 7.64 13.32
N ASP A 84 -6.83 8.38 13.11
CA ASP A 84 -7.10 9.58 13.87
C ASP A 84 -6.93 9.17 15.34
N ALA A 85 -6.28 9.99 16.16
CA ALA A 85 -6.15 9.74 17.59
C ALA A 85 -7.51 9.87 18.33
N ALA A 86 -8.61 9.55 17.64
CA ALA A 86 -9.98 9.83 18.01
C ALA A 86 -10.91 8.72 17.47
N ASP A 87 -10.69 7.49 17.91
CA ASP A 87 -11.78 6.52 18.03
C ASP A 87 -11.59 5.70 19.32
N GLU A 88 -11.44 6.43 20.44
CA GLU A 88 -11.82 5.89 21.75
C GLU A 88 -13.32 6.12 21.91
N PRO A 89 -14.18 5.09 21.89
CA PRO A 89 -15.55 5.24 22.36
C PRO A 89 -15.48 5.53 23.87
N ARG A 90 -15.90 6.73 24.25
CA ARG A 90 -16.17 7.10 25.65
C ARG A 90 -17.29 6.27 26.25
#